data_AF-A0AAU3R2U3-F1
#
_entry.id   AF-A0AAU3R2U3-F1
#
_cell.length_a   1.000
_cell.length_b   1.000
_cell.length_c   1.000
_cell.angle_alpha   90.00
_cell.angle_beta   90.00
_cell.angle_gamma   90.00
#
_symmetry.space_group_name_H-M   'P 1'
#
loop_
_entity.id
_entity.type
_entity.pdbx_description
1 polymer ?
#
loop_
_entity_poly.entity_id
_entity_poly.type
_entity_poly.pdbx_seq_one_letter_code
_entity_poly.pdbx_strand_id
1 'polypeptide(L)'
;MIRHEEQAQATPLHLEGPDSYEWYTLPEHYGVCRICRELPPCRHVHNDAIMDRASERMAKDMAIMPGVCHGCREPITKRQKTFAFPGPNLIRPDLGNDSAIFHTRRDCLATARSYDERWAAAEPQRTRLLYCEGTVTVHHDESRECDSLDCKAKNIPKGLVQHQTGIWHHPKGGRVTQGCWCLASANT
;
A
#
# COMPACT_ATOMS: atom_id res chain seq x y z
N MET A 1 -21.59 1.37 -49.86
CA MET A 1 -21.40 2.83 -49.82
C MET A 1 -22.09 3.34 -48.57
N ILE A 2 -21.32 3.82 -47.59
CA ILE A 2 -21.85 4.51 -46.40
C ILE A 2 -22.39 5.86 -46.88
N ARG A 3 -23.59 6.26 -46.47
CA ARG A 3 -24.19 7.53 -46.92
C ARG A 3 -23.39 8.69 -46.32
N HIS A 4 -23.27 9.79 -47.04
CA HIS A 4 -22.51 10.99 -46.60
C HIS A 4 -23.01 11.53 -45.24
N GLU A 5 -24.26 11.24 -44.90
CA GLU A 5 -24.93 11.60 -43.64
C GLU A 5 -24.47 10.75 -42.43
N GLU A 6 -23.86 9.59 -42.69
CA GLU A 6 -23.36 8.63 -41.68
C GLU A 6 -21.86 8.81 -41.38
N GLN A 7 -21.20 9.78 -42.01
CA GLN A 7 -19.80 10.12 -41.72
C GLN A 7 -19.71 10.87 -40.38
N ALA A 8 -18.78 10.44 -39.53
CA ALA A 8 -18.57 11.04 -38.21
C ALA A 8 -18.22 12.53 -38.34
N GLN A 9 -19.13 13.42 -37.90
CA GLN A 9 -18.96 14.88 -37.90
C GLN A 9 -18.06 15.38 -36.75
N ALA A 10 -17.31 14.51 -36.10
CA ALA A 10 -16.48 14.88 -34.96
C ALA A 10 -15.28 15.71 -35.42
N THR A 11 -15.02 16.84 -34.75
CA THR A 11 -13.78 17.62 -34.92
C THR A 11 -12.58 16.68 -34.74
N PRO A 12 -11.64 16.63 -35.69
CA PRO A 12 -10.50 15.73 -35.58
C PRO A 12 -9.68 16.08 -34.34
N LEU A 13 -9.48 15.09 -33.47
CA LEU A 13 -8.61 15.20 -32.31
C LEU A 13 -7.17 14.98 -32.77
N HIS A 14 -6.37 16.04 -32.79
CA HIS A 14 -4.94 15.94 -33.04
C HIS A 14 -4.24 15.51 -31.76
N LEU A 15 -3.80 14.25 -31.72
CA LEU A 15 -3.00 13.70 -30.63
C LEU A 15 -1.51 13.84 -31.01
N GLU A 16 -0.73 14.48 -30.16
CA GLU A 16 0.72 14.64 -30.33
C GLU A 16 1.48 13.70 -29.38
N GLY A 17 2.52 13.05 -29.88
CA GLY A 17 3.38 12.16 -29.11
C GLY A 17 4.81 12.16 -29.66
N PRO A 18 5.82 11.73 -28.88
CA PRO A 18 7.18 11.57 -29.37
C PRO A 18 7.24 10.55 -30.51
N ASP A 19 8.28 10.63 -31.36
CA ASP A 19 8.46 9.71 -32.50
C ASP A 19 8.51 8.22 -32.10
N SER A 20 8.90 7.92 -30.86
CA SER A 20 8.89 6.58 -30.29
C SER A 20 7.51 6.09 -29.81
N TYR A 21 6.45 6.89 -29.95
CA TYR A 21 5.13 6.55 -29.46
C TYR A 21 4.39 5.65 -30.45
N GLU A 22 4.17 4.40 -30.05
CA GLU A 22 3.38 3.45 -30.83
C GLU A 22 1.88 3.68 -30.59
N TRP A 23 1.18 4.12 -31.64
CA TRP A 23 -0.27 4.27 -31.62
C TRP A 23 -0.95 2.93 -31.86
N TYR A 24 -1.78 2.50 -30.91
CA TYR A 24 -2.67 1.37 -31.12
C TYR A 24 -3.81 1.76 -32.05
N THR A 25 -3.64 1.53 -33.35
CA THR A 25 -4.67 1.77 -34.36
C THR A 25 -5.55 0.53 -34.53
N LEU A 26 -6.87 0.75 -34.57
CA LEU A 26 -7.80 -0.34 -34.84
C LEU A 26 -7.83 -0.64 -36.34
N PRO A 27 -7.91 -1.92 -36.75
CA PRO A 27 -8.11 -2.28 -38.15
C PRO A 27 -9.44 -1.72 -38.68
N GLU A 28 -9.59 -1.60 -40.00
CA GLU A 28 -10.85 -1.19 -40.65
C GLU A 28 -12.05 -2.07 -40.24
N HIS A 29 -11.78 -3.36 -40.01
CA HIS A 29 -12.75 -4.31 -39.49
C HIS A 29 -12.27 -4.84 -38.14
N TYR A 30 -12.96 -4.45 -37.07
CA TYR A 30 -12.66 -4.87 -35.71
C TYR A 30 -13.86 -5.57 -35.07
N GLY A 31 -13.57 -6.56 -34.24
CA GLY A 31 -14.58 -7.24 -33.44
C GLY A 31 -15.02 -6.37 -32.26
N VAL A 32 -16.32 -6.37 -31.99
CA VAL A 32 -16.89 -5.79 -30.76
C VAL A 32 -17.67 -6.86 -30.02
N CYS A 33 -17.72 -6.75 -28.69
CA CYS A 33 -18.52 -7.64 -27.87
C CYS A 33 -20.00 -7.53 -28.26
N ARG A 34 -20.67 -8.66 -28.55
CA ARG A 34 -22.10 -8.67 -28.91
C ARG A 34 -22.99 -8.05 -27.82
N ILE A 35 -22.60 -8.16 -26.56
CA ILE A 35 -23.42 -7.78 -25.41
C ILE A 35 -23.23 -6.29 -25.08
N CYS A 36 -21.99 -5.85 -24.81
CA CYS A 36 -21.72 -4.46 -24.41
C CYS A 36 -21.26 -3.54 -25.55
N ARG A 37 -21.01 -4.08 -26.76
CA ARG A 37 -20.53 -3.35 -27.95
C ARG A 37 -19.19 -2.62 -27.77
N GLU A 38 -18.41 -3.03 -26.78
CA GLU A 38 -17.07 -2.51 -26.53
C GLU A 38 -16.01 -3.40 -27.21
N LEU A 39 -14.81 -2.84 -27.39
CA LEU A 39 -13.65 -3.56 -27.92
C LEU A 39 -13.17 -4.63 -26.93
N PRO A 40 -12.69 -5.79 -27.41
CA PRO A 40 -12.08 -6.81 -26.56
C PRO A 40 -10.68 -6.39 -26.04
N PRO A 41 -10.29 -6.78 -24.81
CA PRO A 41 -11.13 -7.34 -23.76
C PRO A 41 -12.17 -6.31 -23.29
N CYS A 42 -13.44 -6.69 -23.36
CA CYS A 42 -14.53 -5.77 -23.04
C CYS A 42 -14.73 -5.67 -21.52
N ARG A 43 -15.47 -4.66 -21.05
CA ARG A 43 -15.74 -4.44 -19.63
C ARG A 43 -16.30 -5.66 -18.90
N HIS A 44 -17.08 -6.53 -19.56
CA HIS A 44 -17.54 -7.77 -18.91
C HIS A 44 -16.37 -8.66 -18.50
N VAL A 45 -15.43 -8.91 -19.41
CA VAL A 45 -14.23 -9.73 -19.12
C VAL A 45 -13.42 -9.10 -17.98
N HIS A 46 -13.29 -7.77 -17.99
CA HIS A 46 -12.61 -7.06 -16.90
C HIS A 46 -13.34 -7.18 -15.58
N ASN A 47 -14.66 -6.99 -15.58
CA ASN A 47 -15.49 -7.08 -14.38
C ASN A 47 -15.45 -8.49 -13.80
N ASP A 48 -15.60 -9.52 -14.64
CA ASP A 48 -15.53 -10.92 -14.23
C ASP A 48 -14.18 -11.20 -13.56
N ALA A 49 -13.08 -10.79 -14.19
CA ALA A 49 -11.74 -10.94 -13.60
C ALA A 49 -11.56 -10.16 -12.28
N ILE A 50 -12.19 -9.00 -12.12
CA ILE A 50 -12.17 -8.24 -10.86
C ILE A 50 -13.00 -8.97 -9.79
N MET A 51 -14.19 -9.45 -10.14
CA MET A 51 -15.08 -10.19 -9.23
C MET A 51 -14.43 -11.49 -8.77
N ASP A 52 -13.81 -12.23 -9.69
CA ASP A 52 -13.09 -13.47 -9.37
C ASP A 52 -11.98 -13.21 -8.36
N ARG A 53 -11.12 -12.22 -8.62
CA ARG A 53 -10.04 -11.83 -7.68
C ARG A 53 -10.58 -11.36 -6.33
N ALA A 54 -11.69 -10.61 -6.33
CA ALA A 54 -12.34 -10.15 -5.10
C ALA A 54 -12.90 -11.34 -4.31
N SER A 55 -13.53 -12.30 -4.98
CA SER A 55 -14.09 -13.51 -4.36
C SER A 55 -13.00 -14.39 -3.76
N GLU A 56 -11.88 -14.60 -4.45
CA GLU A 56 -10.73 -15.34 -3.95
C GLU A 56 -10.13 -14.67 -2.72
N ARG A 57 -9.99 -13.34 -2.76
CA ARG A 57 -9.49 -12.58 -1.62
C ARG A 57 -10.42 -12.71 -0.42
N MET A 58 -11.73 -12.58 -0.63
CA MET A 58 -12.73 -12.75 0.42
C MET A 58 -12.67 -14.15 1.03
N ALA A 59 -12.57 -15.20 0.21
CA ALA A 59 -12.43 -16.57 0.69
C ALA A 59 -11.16 -16.76 1.53
N LYS A 60 -10.01 -16.22 1.09
CA LYS A 60 -8.74 -16.25 1.84
C LYS A 60 -8.83 -15.50 3.17
N ASP A 61 -9.58 -14.41 3.23
CA ASP A 61 -9.79 -13.61 4.43
C ASP A 61 -10.77 -14.29 5.40
N MET A 62 -11.81 -14.94 4.88
CA MET A 62 -12.73 -15.76 5.68
C MET A 62 -12.05 -17.02 6.21
N ALA A 63 -11.01 -17.54 5.56
CA ALA A 63 -10.24 -18.69 6.03
C ALA A 63 -9.27 -18.41 7.20
N ILE A 64 -9.15 -17.15 7.66
CA ILE A 64 -8.26 -16.80 8.78
C ILE A 64 -8.74 -17.47 10.07
N MET A 65 -7.92 -18.32 10.68
CA MET A 65 -8.27 -18.92 11.97
C MET A 65 -8.04 -17.96 13.15
N PRO A 66 -8.74 -18.14 14.28
CA PRO A 66 -8.39 -17.43 15.51
C PRO A 66 -6.92 -17.68 15.90
N GLY A 67 -6.22 -16.64 16.36
CA GLY A 67 -4.84 -16.76 16.88
C GLY A 67 -3.74 -16.91 15.82
N VAL A 68 -4.05 -16.73 14.53
CA VAL A 68 -3.01 -16.67 13.47
C VAL A 68 -2.71 -15.22 13.06
N CYS A 69 -1.53 -15.02 12.51
CA CYS A 69 -1.13 -13.74 11.92
C CYS A 69 -2.00 -13.44 10.68
N HIS A 70 -2.63 -12.27 10.66
CA HIS A 70 -3.44 -11.82 9.53
C HIS A 70 -2.60 -11.50 8.28
N GLY A 71 -1.28 -11.43 8.39
CA GLY A 71 -0.36 -11.30 7.25
C GLY A 71 0.01 -12.64 6.62
N CYS A 72 0.73 -13.48 7.36
CA CYS A 72 1.32 -14.72 6.84
C CYS A 72 0.49 -15.99 7.09
N ARG A 73 -0.61 -15.90 7.85
CA ARG A 73 -1.48 -17.03 8.25
C ARG A 73 -0.83 -18.08 9.17
N GLU A 74 0.40 -17.85 9.64
CA GLU A 74 1.04 -18.72 10.62
C GLU A 74 0.46 -18.49 12.04
N PRO A 75 0.36 -19.54 12.87
CA PRO A 75 -0.02 -19.40 14.27
C PRO A 75 0.88 -18.43 15.04
N ILE A 76 0.27 -17.64 15.92
CA ILE A 76 0.97 -16.76 16.84
C ILE A 76 1.27 -17.53 18.12
N THR A 77 2.55 -17.65 18.46
CA THR A 77 3.00 -18.24 19.72
C THR A 77 3.41 -17.16 20.72
N LYS A 78 3.35 -17.48 22.02
CA LYS A 78 3.71 -16.55 23.12
C LYS A 78 5.12 -15.96 23.03
N ARG A 79 6.03 -16.59 22.28
CA ARG A 79 7.43 -16.16 22.13
C ARG A 79 7.63 -15.16 20.97
N GLN A 80 6.68 -15.09 20.05
CA GLN A 80 6.78 -14.22 18.88
C GLN A 80 6.32 -12.79 19.24
N LYS A 81 7.02 -11.79 18.69
CA LYS A 81 6.58 -10.40 18.80
C LYS A 81 5.42 -10.14 17.84
N THR A 82 4.35 -9.56 18.37
CA THR A 82 3.13 -9.26 17.61
C THR A 82 2.61 -7.87 17.90
N PHE A 83 1.79 -7.38 16.98
CA PHE A 83 1.01 -6.15 17.13
C PHE A 83 -0.46 -6.48 16.89
N ALA A 84 -1.31 -6.14 17.86
CA ALA A 84 -2.76 -6.27 17.76
C ALA A 84 -3.35 -4.88 17.53
N PHE A 85 -4.21 -4.75 16.52
CA PHE A 85 -4.93 -3.51 16.29
C PHE A 85 -6.11 -3.39 17.26
N PRO A 86 -6.31 -2.22 17.87
CA PRO A 86 -7.40 -2.04 18.82
C PRO A 86 -8.77 -2.01 18.14
N GLY A 87 -9.78 -2.50 18.85
CA GLY A 87 -11.17 -2.47 18.44
C GLY A 87 -11.56 -3.59 17.46
N PRO A 88 -12.67 -3.43 16.71
CA PRO A 88 -13.20 -4.48 15.87
C PRO A 88 -12.27 -4.82 14.72
N ASN A 89 -12.16 -6.11 14.44
CA ASN A 89 -11.39 -6.63 13.31
C ASN A 89 -12.13 -6.35 12.00
N LEU A 90 -11.50 -5.62 11.09
CA LEU A 90 -12.07 -5.21 9.80
C LEU A 90 -12.19 -6.37 8.79
N ILE A 91 -11.39 -7.44 8.97
CA ILE A 91 -11.37 -8.59 8.07
C ILE A 91 -12.27 -9.70 8.61
N ARG A 92 -12.18 -9.97 9.92
CA ARG A 92 -12.97 -10.99 10.61
C ARG A 92 -13.67 -10.43 11.85
N PRO A 93 -14.75 -9.64 11.67
CA PRO A 93 -15.47 -9.04 12.79
C PRO A 93 -15.99 -10.06 13.80
N ASP A 94 -16.28 -11.28 13.34
CA ASP A 94 -16.75 -12.41 14.14
C ASP A 94 -15.68 -12.94 15.13
N LEU A 95 -14.40 -12.65 14.93
CA LEU A 95 -13.33 -12.99 15.87
C LEU A 95 -13.26 -12.04 17.09
N GLY A 96 -14.10 -11.00 17.13
CA GLY A 96 -14.17 -10.05 18.22
C GLY A 96 -13.11 -8.95 18.17
N ASN A 97 -13.10 -8.12 19.21
CA ASN A 97 -12.16 -6.99 19.32
C ASN A 97 -10.72 -7.46 19.54
N ASP A 98 -9.77 -6.65 19.09
CA ASP A 98 -8.33 -6.85 19.24
C ASP A 98 -7.80 -8.15 18.60
N SER A 99 -8.60 -8.78 17.75
CA SER A 99 -8.29 -10.06 17.10
C SER A 99 -7.48 -9.91 15.80
N ALA A 100 -7.35 -8.69 15.28
CA ALA A 100 -6.53 -8.38 14.11
C ALA A 100 -5.05 -8.27 14.51
N ILE A 101 -4.38 -9.43 14.56
CA ILE A 101 -3.00 -9.55 15.05
C ILE A 101 -2.03 -9.87 13.91
N PHE A 102 -0.89 -9.19 13.92
CA PHE A 102 0.21 -9.39 12.95
C PHE A 102 1.52 -9.66 13.67
N HIS A 103 2.37 -10.50 13.09
CA HIS A 103 3.77 -10.57 13.53
C HIS A 103 4.49 -9.25 13.22
N THR A 104 5.44 -8.85 14.07
CA THR A 104 6.27 -7.65 13.83
C THR A 104 7.50 -7.94 12.96
N ARG A 105 7.60 -9.13 12.35
CA ARG A 105 8.70 -9.52 11.46
C ARG A 105 8.52 -8.90 10.08
N ARG A 106 9.63 -8.71 9.36
CA ARG A 106 9.69 -7.99 8.07
C ARG A 106 8.62 -8.43 7.08
N ASP A 107 8.42 -9.73 6.91
CA ASP A 107 7.52 -10.29 5.89
C ASP A 107 6.03 -9.99 6.17
N CYS A 108 5.68 -9.61 7.39
CA CYS A 108 4.31 -9.27 7.78
C CYS A 108 4.05 -7.76 7.84
N LEU A 109 5.10 -6.92 7.75
CA LEU A 109 5.00 -5.47 7.92
C LEU A 109 4.15 -4.81 6.83
N ALA A 110 4.31 -5.22 5.58
CA ALA A 110 3.56 -4.65 4.46
C ALA A 110 2.05 -4.86 4.65
N THR A 111 1.64 -6.08 5.02
CA THR A 111 0.22 -6.38 5.26
C THR A 111 -0.30 -5.68 6.51
N ALA A 112 0.51 -5.59 7.58
CA ALA A 112 0.14 -4.86 8.79
C ALA A 112 -0.09 -3.36 8.50
N ARG A 113 0.76 -2.74 7.67
CA ARG A 113 0.62 -1.32 7.28
C ARG A 113 -0.55 -1.08 6.34
N SER A 114 -0.83 -2.00 5.42
CA SER A 114 -2.04 -1.93 4.59
C SER A 114 -3.31 -2.13 5.43
N TYR A 115 -3.25 -2.93 6.49
CA TYR A 115 -4.33 -3.01 7.46
C TYR A 115 -4.47 -1.70 8.26
N ASP A 116 -3.36 -1.12 8.72
CA ASP A 116 -3.34 0.18 9.43
C ASP A 116 -4.00 1.30 8.63
N GLU A 117 -3.74 1.39 7.33
CA GLU A 117 -4.39 2.36 6.43
C GLU A 117 -5.90 2.18 6.39
N ARG A 118 -6.37 0.93 6.23
CA ARG A 118 -7.80 0.61 6.26
C ARG A 118 -8.41 0.84 7.63
N TRP A 119 -7.67 0.56 8.69
CA TRP A 119 -8.09 0.73 10.08
C TRP A 119 -8.30 2.21 10.42
N ALA A 120 -7.39 3.08 10.00
CA ALA A 120 -7.54 4.54 10.14
C ALA A 120 -8.68 5.08 9.26
N ALA A 121 -8.84 4.59 8.03
CA ALA A 121 -9.90 5.03 7.13
C ALA A 121 -11.31 4.58 7.53
N ALA A 122 -11.43 3.52 8.36
CA ALA A 122 -12.72 2.95 8.73
C ALA A 122 -13.54 3.86 9.68
N GLU A 123 -12.89 4.67 10.52
CA GLU A 123 -13.55 5.59 11.44
C GLU A 123 -12.83 6.95 11.46
N PRO A 124 -13.54 8.08 11.38
CA PRO A 124 -12.92 9.42 11.32
C PRO A 124 -12.01 9.76 12.50
N GLN A 125 -12.22 9.15 13.67
CA GLN A 125 -11.46 9.39 14.89
C GLN A 125 -10.16 8.58 14.95
N ARG A 126 -9.98 7.60 14.06
CA ARG A 126 -8.80 6.75 14.05
C ARG A 126 -7.69 7.43 13.26
N THR A 127 -6.49 7.37 13.81
CA THR A 127 -5.26 7.81 13.13
C THR A 127 -4.35 6.60 12.94
N ARG A 128 -3.55 6.59 11.88
CA ARG A 128 -2.63 5.48 11.63
C ARG A 128 -1.72 5.24 12.84
N LEU A 129 -1.62 3.99 13.27
CA LEU A 129 -0.81 3.55 14.40
C LEU A 129 0.60 3.15 13.97
N LEU A 130 0.73 2.65 12.73
CA LEU A 130 2.00 2.19 12.17
C LEU A 130 2.61 3.18 11.19
N TYR A 131 2.15 4.43 11.22
CA TYR A 131 2.67 5.52 10.41
C TYR A 131 2.89 6.79 11.23
N CYS A 132 3.93 7.53 10.88
CA CYS A 132 4.30 8.80 11.47
C CYS A 132 4.60 9.78 10.33
N GLU A 133 4.01 10.98 10.39
CA GLU A 133 4.27 12.07 9.43
C GLU A 133 5.63 12.73 9.65
N GLY A 134 6.27 12.49 10.81
CA GLY A 134 7.59 13.01 11.11
C GLY A 134 8.70 12.44 10.23
N THR A 135 9.83 13.14 10.21
CA THR A 135 11.09 12.69 9.64
C THR A 135 11.86 11.89 10.68
N VAL A 136 12.25 10.67 10.35
CA VAL A 136 13.19 9.88 11.17
C VAL A 136 14.62 10.07 10.65
N THR A 137 15.50 10.46 11.55
CA THR A 137 16.94 10.46 11.33
C THR A 137 17.52 9.19 11.93
N VAL A 138 18.19 8.39 11.10
CA VAL A 138 18.93 7.21 11.53
C VAL A 138 20.41 7.58 11.59
N HIS A 139 20.96 7.52 12.79
CA HIS A 139 22.35 7.85 13.08
C HIS A 139 23.27 6.66 12.77
N HIS A 140 24.57 6.94 12.77
CA HIS A 140 25.60 5.93 12.49
C HIS A 140 25.64 4.79 13.52
N ASP A 141 25.34 5.09 14.78
CA ASP A 141 25.24 4.12 15.88
C ASP A 141 23.91 3.33 15.88
N GLU A 142 23.17 3.39 14.76
CA GLU A 142 21.83 2.82 14.56
C GLU A 142 20.75 3.42 15.48
N SER A 143 21.08 4.42 16.31
CA SER A 143 20.08 5.18 17.04
C SER A 143 19.18 5.93 16.05
N ARG A 144 17.94 6.19 16.49
CA ARG A 144 16.92 6.82 15.65
C ARG A 144 16.24 7.92 16.43
N GLU A 145 16.15 9.08 15.82
CA GLU A 145 15.42 10.23 16.33
C GLU A 145 14.32 10.60 15.34
N CYS A 146 13.14 10.96 15.83
CA CYS A 146 12.07 11.50 15.01
C CYS A 146 11.72 12.91 15.49
N ASP A 147 11.61 13.84 14.55
CA ASP A 147 11.27 15.25 14.82
C ASP A 147 9.84 15.45 15.34
N SER A 148 8.94 14.49 15.10
CA SER A 148 7.57 14.53 15.58
C SER A 148 7.50 14.28 17.09
N LEU A 149 6.99 15.28 17.82
CA LEU A 149 6.76 15.19 19.26
C LEU A 149 5.86 13.98 19.62
N ASP A 150 4.86 13.70 18.77
CA ASP A 150 3.88 12.64 18.94
C ASP A 150 4.22 11.36 18.15
N CYS A 151 5.51 11.15 17.85
CA CYS A 151 5.97 9.97 17.12
C CYS A 151 5.45 8.67 17.75
N LYS A 152 4.65 7.92 16.99
CA LYS A 152 4.03 6.66 17.42
C LYS A 152 5.06 5.56 17.75
N ALA A 153 6.28 5.68 17.22
CA ALA A 153 7.35 4.73 17.47
C ALA A 153 7.84 4.72 18.93
N LYS A 154 7.55 5.75 19.73
CA LYS A 154 7.94 5.83 21.15
C LYS A 154 7.34 4.69 21.99
N ASN A 155 6.13 4.23 21.65
CA ASN A 155 5.37 3.25 22.44
C ASN A 155 5.19 1.90 21.71
N ILE A 156 5.88 1.70 20.58
CA ILE A 156 5.69 0.55 19.68
C ILE A 156 7.07 -0.06 19.38
N PRO A 157 7.18 -1.40 19.19
CA PRO A 157 8.46 -2.02 18.84
C PRO A 157 9.18 -1.32 17.67
N LYS A 158 10.48 -1.06 17.87
CA LYS A 158 11.35 -0.38 16.90
C LYS A 158 11.24 -1.03 15.51
N GLY A 159 11.07 -0.20 14.48
CA GLY A 159 10.98 -0.64 13.08
C GLY A 159 9.58 -0.99 12.58
N LEU A 160 8.57 -1.02 13.46
CA LEU A 160 7.17 -1.25 13.04
C LEU A 160 6.59 -0.01 12.34
N VAL A 161 6.79 1.17 12.94
CA VAL A 161 6.29 2.46 12.45
C VAL A 161 7.06 2.91 11.21
N GLN A 162 6.33 3.18 10.13
CA GLN A 162 6.83 3.83 8.93
C GLN A 162 6.79 5.35 9.12
N HIS A 163 7.89 6.01 8.81
CA HIS A 163 7.94 7.46 8.80
C HIS A 163 7.73 7.96 7.37
N GLN A 164 7.16 9.16 7.21
CA GLN A 164 6.98 9.81 5.92
C GLN A 164 8.32 9.99 5.22
N THR A 165 9.31 10.46 5.99
CA THR A 165 10.67 10.72 5.49
C THR A 165 11.66 10.02 6.40
N GLY A 166 12.68 9.39 5.80
CA GLY A 166 13.80 8.78 6.52
C GLY A 166 15.12 9.30 5.99
N ILE A 167 15.95 9.85 6.87
CA ILE A 167 17.29 10.33 6.55
C ILE A 167 18.30 9.39 7.17
N TRP A 168 19.15 8.78 6.35
CA TRP A 168 20.23 7.92 6.80
C TRP A 168 21.55 8.69 6.78
N HIS A 169 22.15 8.89 7.95
CA HIS A 169 23.44 9.54 8.07
C HIS A 169 24.55 8.50 8.03
N HIS A 170 25.20 8.35 6.86
CA HIS A 170 26.40 7.52 6.72
C HIS A 170 27.65 8.41 6.64
N PRO A 171 28.66 8.26 7.51
CA PRO A 171 29.83 9.14 7.54
C PRO A 171 30.69 9.09 6.27
N LYS A 172 30.52 8.05 5.44
CA LYS A 172 31.23 7.91 4.14
C LYS A 172 30.39 8.27 2.90
N GLY A 173 29.14 8.73 3.08
CA GLY A 173 28.26 9.13 1.98
C GLY A 173 28.36 10.64 1.72
N GLY A 174 28.85 11.04 0.55
CA GLY A 174 29.24 12.42 0.19
C GLY A 174 28.16 13.51 0.17
N ARG A 175 27.00 13.32 0.79
CA ARG A 175 26.05 14.40 1.07
C ARG A 175 25.99 14.65 2.56
N VAL A 176 26.91 15.49 3.03
CA VAL A 176 26.89 16.06 4.38
C VAL A 176 25.67 16.97 4.46
N THR A 177 24.54 16.45 4.93
CA THR A 177 23.51 17.32 5.51
C THR A 177 24.10 17.85 6.82
N GLN A 178 24.58 19.09 6.78
CA GLN A 178 24.97 19.85 7.97
C GLN A 178 23.81 19.79 8.96
N GLY A 179 23.95 19.06 10.07
CA GLY A 179 22.89 19.00 11.08
C GLY A 179 22.93 17.87 12.10
N CYS A 180 23.64 16.75 11.87
CA CYS A 180 23.73 15.71 12.90
C CYS A 180 24.91 15.93 13.86
N TRP A 181 24.59 16.12 15.14
CA TRP A 181 25.55 16.21 16.25
C TRP A 181 26.42 14.95 16.44
N CYS A 182 26.06 13.83 15.83
CA CYS A 182 26.77 12.56 15.89
C CYS A 182 28.21 12.59 15.29
N LEU A 183 28.58 13.62 14.53
CA LEU A 183 29.96 13.85 14.07
C LEU A 183 30.83 14.63 15.06
N ALA A 184 30.23 15.30 16.05
CA ALA A 184 30.97 16.09 17.04
C ALA A 184 31.57 15.22 18.17
N SER A 185 31.06 14.00 18.38
CA SER A 185 31.44 13.11 19.48
C SER A 185 32.44 12.02 19.10
N ALA A 186 32.78 11.85 17.81
CA ALA A 186 33.72 10.84 17.34
C ALA A 186 35.18 11.33 17.24
N ASN A 187 35.45 12.59 17.60
CA ASN A 187 36.77 13.24 17.50
C ASN A 187 37.35 13.68 18.86
N THR A 188 36.90 13.07 19.97
CA THR A 188 37.55 13.20 21.29
C THR A 188 38.06 11.87 21.79
#